data_AF-G0UJB2-F1
#
_entry.id   AF-G0UJB2-F1
#
_cell.length_a   1.000
_cell.length_b   1.000
_cell.length_c   1.000
_cell.angle_alpha   90.00
_cell.angle_beta   90.00
_cell.angle_gamma   90.00
#
_symmetry.space_group_name_H-M   'P 1'
#
loop_
_entity.id
_entity.type
_entity.pdbx_description
1 polymer ?
#
loop_
_entity_poly.entity_id
_entity_poly.type
_entity_poly.pdbx_seq_one_letter_code
_entity_poly.pdbx_strand_id
1 'polypeptide(L)'
;MTDYRHGVTTPFFLFLSSVLLQMKLTSIAQARDYAVLAGLLCSCMLEGGKFCAEAIIAPLNLIALQVPRTCLEPTPLQGVCVPFPLVGRGERDVALLLTDDTSGPAEHVESINDNGKEGSTVADRVSGNSGEGNGEVEPPLKGTLAILETNISAERIVRYAYRLLSEQAEALHYLPAFDYCLAEPFLALHKRLEGATAPLPVTKGKRSRSADDKFPAHWKPSAAVRADHEALLEKMKLFSHDARSRRTPLMMRSFRPRPIRQFDPLLQAHEDAGGKEGMSTSALKSEVRLMKREIREDRKRVVRHLQAEANVERRQRERVAMEVEAQRERKYRELMGSLQAQQHIMKTVDGLQAKARSKKRKSISGLPGKEDGDFGGAAGEAT
;
A
#
# COMPACT_ATOMS: atom_id res chain seq x y z
N MET A 1 -9.30 19.47 -24.44
CA MET A 1 -9.85 18.16 -23.99
C MET A 1 -9.28 17.78 -22.63
N THR A 2 -10.10 17.78 -21.57
CA THR A 2 -9.64 17.68 -20.17
C THR A 2 -9.87 16.33 -19.50
N ASP A 3 -10.62 15.43 -20.12
CA ASP A 3 -10.95 14.13 -19.53
C ASP A 3 -9.71 13.30 -19.20
N TYR A 4 -9.72 12.61 -18.05
CA TYR A 4 -8.64 11.71 -17.66
C TYR A 4 -8.45 10.57 -18.69
N ARG A 5 -9.56 9.96 -19.12
CA ARG A 5 -9.61 8.90 -20.13
C ARG A 5 -10.87 9.04 -20.96
N HIS A 6 -10.71 9.17 -22.28
CA HIS A 6 -11.80 9.22 -23.25
C HIS A 6 -11.71 8.04 -24.23
N GLY A 7 -12.85 7.41 -24.56
CA GLY A 7 -12.90 6.15 -25.32
C GLY A 7 -12.37 6.23 -26.76
N VAL A 8 -12.42 7.42 -27.38
CA VAL A 8 -11.95 7.65 -28.76
C VAL A 8 -10.64 8.42 -28.78
N THR A 9 -10.54 9.45 -27.95
CA THR A 9 -9.40 10.38 -27.97
C THR A 9 -8.13 9.75 -27.43
N THR A 10 -8.23 8.92 -26.38
CA THR A 10 -7.03 8.30 -25.81
C THR A 10 -6.35 7.36 -26.82
N PRO A 11 -7.08 6.45 -27.50
CA PRO A 11 -6.51 5.68 -28.62
C PRO A 11 -5.95 6.56 -29.74
N PHE A 12 -6.63 7.66 -30.10
CA PHE A 12 -6.15 8.58 -31.13
C PHE A 12 -4.80 9.22 -30.78
N PHE A 13 -4.60 9.67 -29.54
CA PHE A 13 -3.33 10.23 -29.10
C PHE A 13 -2.20 9.19 -29.03
N LEU A 14 -2.52 7.97 -28.62
CA LEU A 14 -1.57 6.86 -28.65
C LEU A 14 -1.14 6.54 -30.08
N PHE A 15 -2.10 6.52 -31.02
CA PHE A 15 -1.83 6.37 -32.43
C PHE A 15 -0.94 7.50 -32.96
N LEU A 16 -1.29 8.76 -32.68
CA LEU A 16 -0.54 9.93 -33.13
C LEU A 16 0.91 9.92 -32.60
N SER A 17 1.10 9.59 -31.33
CA SER A 17 2.41 9.43 -30.69
C SER A 17 3.22 8.31 -31.35
N SER A 18 2.58 7.16 -31.61
CA SER A 18 3.21 6.03 -32.31
C SER A 18 3.62 6.38 -33.74
N VAL A 19 2.77 7.09 -34.48
CA VAL A 19 3.05 7.51 -35.86
C VAL A 19 4.26 8.45 -35.88
N LEU A 20 4.27 9.48 -35.02
CA LEU A 20 5.41 10.41 -34.94
C LEU A 20 6.73 9.72 -34.59
N LEU A 21 6.73 8.67 -33.78
CA LEU A 21 7.97 7.95 -33.47
C LEU A 21 8.44 7.01 -34.59
N GLN A 22 7.52 6.54 -35.44
CA GLN A 22 7.80 5.54 -36.48
C GLN A 22 8.03 6.15 -37.87
N MET A 23 7.67 7.42 -38.08
CA MET A 23 7.88 8.10 -39.35
C MET A 23 9.36 8.14 -39.75
N LYS A 24 9.61 8.08 -41.06
CA LYS A 24 10.93 8.31 -41.65
C LYS A 24 10.85 9.56 -42.50
N LEU A 25 11.74 10.51 -42.25
CA LEU A 25 11.79 11.81 -42.90
C LEU A 25 12.89 11.78 -43.96
N THR A 26 12.50 11.47 -45.19
CA THR A 26 13.37 11.45 -46.37
C THR A 26 13.10 12.61 -47.32
N SER A 27 11.95 13.28 -47.20
CA SER A 27 11.56 14.41 -48.06
C SER A 27 10.98 15.58 -47.26
N ILE A 28 10.99 16.78 -47.85
CA ILE A 28 10.39 17.98 -47.25
C ILE A 28 8.87 17.79 -47.06
N ALA A 29 8.20 17.10 -47.98
CA ALA A 29 6.78 16.77 -47.84
C ALA A 29 6.50 15.93 -46.59
N GLN A 30 7.32 14.91 -46.32
CA GLN A 30 7.20 14.13 -45.09
C GLN A 30 7.52 14.95 -43.84
N ALA A 31 8.47 15.89 -43.91
CA ALA A 31 8.77 16.81 -42.82
C ALA A 31 7.59 17.78 -42.55
N ARG A 32 6.86 18.21 -43.59
CA ARG A 32 5.60 18.96 -43.45
C ARG A 32 4.54 18.12 -42.76
N ASP A 33 4.27 16.91 -43.24
CA ASP A 33 3.25 16.04 -42.63
C ASP A 33 3.57 15.75 -41.16
N TYR A 34 4.85 15.51 -40.87
CA TYR A 34 5.36 15.37 -39.52
C TYR A 34 5.11 16.62 -38.66
N ALA A 35 5.38 17.81 -39.20
CA ALA A 35 5.12 19.07 -38.52
C ALA A 35 3.63 19.30 -38.25
N VAL A 36 2.75 18.96 -39.19
CA VAL A 36 1.30 19.06 -39.02
C VAL A 36 0.83 18.12 -37.89
N LEU A 37 1.26 16.85 -37.91
CA LEU A 37 0.92 15.88 -36.87
C LEU A 37 1.49 16.28 -35.50
N ALA A 38 2.71 16.80 -35.46
CA ALA A 38 3.32 17.35 -34.25
C ALA A 38 2.50 18.53 -33.71
N GLY A 39 2.12 19.47 -34.58
CA GLY A 39 1.28 20.61 -34.24
C GLY A 39 -0.09 20.23 -33.69
N LEU A 40 -0.72 19.23 -34.29
CA LEU A 40 -1.98 18.66 -33.80
C LEU A 40 -1.80 18.06 -32.39
N LEU A 41 -0.77 17.25 -32.19
CA LEU A 41 -0.46 16.66 -30.88
C LEU A 41 -0.19 17.75 -29.84
N CYS A 42 0.62 18.75 -30.18
CA CYS A 42 0.93 19.88 -29.31
C CYS A 42 -0.34 20.63 -28.90
N SER A 43 -1.18 21.01 -29.87
CA SER A 43 -2.42 21.74 -29.62
C SER A 43 -3.34 20.96 -28.67
N CYS A 44 -3.50 19.65 -28.90
CA CYS A 44 -4.31 18.81 -28.03
C CYS A 44 -3.75 18.69 -26.60
N MET A 45 -2.43 18.65 -26.44
CA MET A 45 -1.77 18.56 -25.13
C MET A 45 -1.81 19.88 -24.37
N LEU A 46 -1.62 21.01 -25.07
CA LEU A 46 -1.72 22.36 -24.52
C LEU A 46 -3.12 22.62 -23.96
N GLU A 47 -4.17 22.27 -24.71
CA GLU A 47 -5.56 22.37 -24.22
C GLU A 47 -5.86 21.45 -23.03
N GLY A 48 -5.12 20.35 -22.89
CA GLY A 48 -5.31 19.37 -21.82
C GLY A 48 -4.48 19.67 -20.57
N GLY A 49 -3.47 20.54 -20.65
CA GLY A 49 -2.49 20.74 -19.58
C GLY A 49 -1.71 19.47 -19.22
N LYS A 50 -1.56 18.53 -20.18
CA LYS A 50 -0.90 17.24 -19.96
C LYS A 50 0.50 17.24 -20.55
N PHE A 51 1.40 16.50 -19.92
CA PHE A 51 2.73 16.25 -20.44
C PHE A 51 2.71 15.09 -21.45
N CYS A 52 3.31 15.30 -22.61
CA CYS A 52 3.56 14.26 -23.63
C CYS A 52 4.98 14.46 -24.15
N ALA A 53 5.81 13.42 -24.04
CA ALA A 53 7.22 13.50 -24.44
C ALA A 53 7.34 13.63 -25.96
N GLU A 54 6.51 12.93 -26.72
CA GLU A 54 6.49 12.93 -28.18
C GLU A 54 6.15 14.30 -28.75
N ALA A 55 5.28 15.05 -28.06
CA ALA A 55 4.94 16.43 -28.42
C ALA A 55 6.16 17.34 -28.33
N ILE A 56 7.11 17.08 -27.42
CA ILE A 56 8.37 17.84 -27.27
C ILE A 56 9.43 17.34 -28.25
N ILE A 57 9.56 16.02 -28.35
CA ILE A 57 10.57 15.36 -29.18
C ILE A 57 10.34 15.66 -30.67
N ALA A 58 9.09 15.80 -31.12
CA ALA A 58 8.79 16.02 -32.53
C ALA A 58 9.32 17.38 -33.06
N PRO A 59 9.01 18.54 -32.43
CA PRO A 59 9.64 19.81 -32.77
C PRO A 59 11.17 19.81 -32.68
N LEU A 60 11.76 19.15 -31.66
CA LEU A 60 13.21 19.01 -31.55
C LEU A 60 13.80 18.24 -32.73
N ASN A 61 13.11 17.19 -33.19
CA ASN A 61 13.51 16.44 -34.37
C ASN A 61 13.44 17.29 -35.64
N LEU A 62 12.41 18.11 -35.82
CA LEU A 62 12.28 19.04 -36.95
C LEU A 62 13.43 20.06 -36.97
N ILE A 63 13.76 20.66 -35.83
CA ILE A 63 14.89 21.58 -35.73
C ILE A 63 16.20 20.86 -36.06
N ALA A 64 16.36 19.64 -35.55
CA ALA A 64 17.54 18.83 -35.77
C ALA A 64 17.73 18.39 -37.24
N LEU A 65 16.72 18.53 -38.13
CA LEU A 65 16.86 18.28 -39.57
C LEU A 65 17.65 19.36 -40.32
N GLN A 66 17.94 20.48 -39.67
CA GLN A 66 18.80 21.55 -40.22
C GLN A 66 20.28 21.16 -40.26
N VAL A 67 20.67 20.08 -39.58
CA VAL A 67 22.04 19.56 -39.58
C VAL A 67 22.09 18.10 -40.03
N PRO A 68 23.18 17.68 -40.69
CA PRO A 68 23.41 16.28 -41.02
C PRO A 68 23.32 15.38 -39.79
N ARG A 69 22.89 14.13 -39.99
CA ARG A 69 22.81 13.15 -38.90
C ARG A 69 24.18 12.87 -38.28
N THR A 70 25.25 12.95 -39.06
CA THR A 70 26.64 12.83 -38.57
C THR A 70 27.02 13.88 -37.53
N CYS A 71 26.36 15.04 -37.50
CA CYS A 71 26.57 16.03 -36.44
C CYS A 71 25.93 15.61 -35.10
N LEU A 72 24.89 14.77 -35.16
CA LEU A 72 24.11 14.31 -34.02
C LEU A 72 24.49 12.87 -33.59
N GLU A 73 25.08 12.10 -34.50
CA GLU A 73 25.54 10.72 -34.32
C GLU A 73 26.90 10.59 -35.05
N PRO A 74 27.98 11.14 -34.48
CA PRO A 74 29.27 11.29 -35.17
C PRO A 74 29.99 9.97 -35.42
N THR A 75 29.67 8.93 -34.66
CA THR A 75 30.23 7.60 -34.86
C THR A 75 29.11 6.58 -34.79
N PRO A 76 28.96 5.72 -35.83
CA PRO A 76 27.99 4.64 -35.77
C PRO A 76 28.29 3.80 -34.52
N LEU A 77 27.26 3.53 -33.70
CA LEU A 77 27.34 2.77 -32.44
C LEU A 77 27.81 3.52 -31.19
N GLN A 78 28.29 4.77 -31.28
CA GLN A 78 28.66 5.55 -30.09
C GLN A 78 27.45 6.21 -29.40
N GLY A 79 26.27 6.04 -29.98
CA GLY A 79 25.01 6.59 -29.47
C GLY A 79 24.75 8.01 -29.98
N VAL A 80 23.58 8.51 -29.59
CA VAL A 80 23.09 9.83 -30.00
C VAL A 80 23.67 10.89 -29.07
N CYS A 81 24.18 11.97 -29.65
CA CYS A 81 24.81 13.08 -28.94
C CYS A 81 23.83 14.11 -28.33
N VAL A 82 22.53 13.84 -28.44
CA VAL A 82 21.42 14.62 -27.88
C VAL A 82 20.55 13.70 -27.02
N PRO A 83 19.95 14.20 -25.91
CA PRO A 83 19.24 13.37 -24.95
C PRO A 83 17.79 13.07 -25.36
N PHE A 84 17.54 12.87 -26.66
CA PHE A 84 16.23 12.53 -27.20
C PHE A 84 16.37 11.60 -28.40
N PRO A 85 15.36 10.74 -28.65
CA PRO A 85 15.40 9.84 -29.80
C PRO A 85 15.31 10.62 -31.11
N LEU A 86 16.19 10.29 -32.04
CA LEU A 86 16.15 10.83 -33.39
C LEU A 86 15.19 10.03 -34.26
N VAL A 87 14.30 10.73 -34.94
CA VAL A 87 13.40 10.16 -35.95
C VAL A 87 14.24 9.60 -37.11
N GLY A 88 13.73 8.54 -37.76
CA GLY A 88 14.38 7.97 -38.93
C GLY A 88 14.60 9.03 -40.01
N ARG A 89 15.82 9.15 -40.51
CA ARG A 89 16.17 10.03 -41.64
C ARG A 89 16.60 9.20 -42.83
N GLY A 90 16.57 9.79 -44.02
CA GLY A 90 17.14 9.22 -45.23
C GLY A 90 18.67 9.21 -45.20
N GLU A 91 19.30 9.85 -46.18
CA GLU A 91 20.77 9.96 -46.27
C GLU A 91 21.35 10.62 -44.99
N ARG A 92 22.44 10.05 -44.45
CA ARG A 92 23.02 10.48 -43.16
C ARG A 92 23.73 11.82 -43.23
N ASP A 93 24.28 12.15 -44.38
CA ASP A 93 25.19 13.29 -44.56
C ASP A 93 24.48 14.55 -45.07
N VAL A 94 23.18 14.47 -45.35
CA VAL A 94 22.39 15.56 -45.91
C VAL A 94 21.45 16.15 -44.86
N ALA A 95 21.53 17.46 -44.65
CA ALA A 95 20.51 18.20 -43.92
C ALA A 95 19.25 18.32 -44.79
N LEU A 96 18.10 17.96 -44.23
CA LEU A 96 16.84 17.93 -45.00
C LEU A 96 16.16 19.30 -45.07
N LEU A 97 16.32 20.11 -44.03
CA LEU A 97 15.69 21.44 -43.91
C LEU A 97 16.76 22.53 -43.89
N LEU A 98 17.40 22.76 -45.04
CA LEU A 98 18.29 23.90 -45.23
C LEU A 98 17.46 25.18 -45.34
N THR A 99 17.87 26.23 -44.63
CA THR A 99 17.13 27.50 -44.55
C THR A 99 18.00 28.68 -44.97
N ASP A 100 19.03 28.43 -45.77
CA ASP A 100 19.98 29.45 -46.21
C ASP A 100 19.29 30.46 -47.13
N ASP A 101 19.60 31.76 -46.95
CA ASP A 101 18.99 32.88 -47.70
C ASP A 101 19.23 32.84 -49.22
N THR A 102 20.06 31.91 -49.71
CA THR A 102 20.42 31.78 -51.13
C THR A 102 19.36 31.07 -51.98
N SER A 103 18.39 30.37 -51.37
CA SER A 103 17.24 29.88 -52.12
C SER A 103 16.19 30.99 -52.24
N GLY A 104 16.41 31.91 -53.18
CA GLY A 104 15.30 32.68 -53.74
C GLY A 104 14.20 31.72 -54.23
N PRO A 105 12.94 32.16 -54.30
CA PRO A 105 11.84 31.30 -54.72
C PRO A 105 12.22 30.67 -56.05
N ALA A 106 12.27 29.34 -56.10
CA ALA A 106 12.45 28.63 -57.35
C ALA A 106 11.33 29.12 -58.29
N GLU A 107 11.71 29.92 -59.28
CA GLU A 107 10.83 30.33 -60.36
C GLU A 107 10.35 29.05 -61.05
N HIS A 108 9.16 28.62 -60.69
CA HIS A 108 8.33 27.84 -61.59
C HIS A 108 7.94 28.83 -62.71
N VAL A 109 8.75 28.84 -63.77
CA VAL A 109 8.42 29.45 -65.05
C VAL A 109 7.27 28.63 -65.65
N GLU A 110 6.04 28.94 -65.24
CA GLU A 110 4.87 28.72 -66.08
C GLU A 110 4.52 30.06 -66.73
N SER A 111 4.99 30.21 -67.95
CA SER A 111 4.58 31.25 -68.87
C SER A 111 3.09 31.08 -69.20
N ILE A 112 2.22 31.80 -68.50
CA ILE A 112 0.86 32.05 -68.94
C ILE A 112 0.77 33.52 -69.30
N ASN A 113 0.86 33.76 -70.62
CA ASN A 113 0.32 34.96 -71.23
C ASN A 113 -1.19 34.97 -70.97
N ASP A 114 -1.72 36.02 -70.33
CA ASP A 114 -2.92 36.63 -70.91
C ASP A 114 -3.09 38.09 -70.51
N ASN A 115 -3.41 38.88 -71.54
CA ASN A 115 -3.72 40.30 -71.48
C ASN A 115 -5.15 40.49 -70.99
N GLY A 116 -5.41 41.42 -70.06
CA GLY A 116 -6.80 41.70 -69.73
C GLY A 116 -7.10 42.76 -68.68
N LYS A 117 -6.96 44.03 -69.09
CA LYS A 117 -7.92 45.12 -68.91
C LYS A 117 -8.24 45.66 -67.49
N GLU A 118 -8.04 46.98 -67.44
CA GLU A 118 -8.41 47.99 -66.44
C GLU A 118 -9.79 47.88 -65.80
N GLY A 119 -9.86 48.27 -64.53
CA GLY A 119 -11.10 48.46 -63.77
C GLY A 119 -10.87 49.19 -62.46
N SER A 120 -10.80 50.52 -62.54
CA SER A 120 -10.80 51.48 -61.43
C SER A 120 -12.09 51.43 -60.60
N THR A 121 -11.99 51.49 -59.27
CA THR A 121 -12.88 52.30 -58.42
C THR A 121 -12.21 52.69 -57.09
N VAL A 122 -12.57 53.90 -56.66
CA VAL A 122 -12.06 54.70 -55.54
C VAL A 122 -12.96 54.57 -54.29
N ALA A 123 -12.39 54.95 -53.14
CA ALA A 123 -12.98 55.23 -51.82
C ALA A 123 -13.04 54.02 -50.85
N ASP A 124 -12.68 54.11 -49.57
CA ASP A 124 -12.74 55.28 -48.70
C ASP A 124 -11.75 55.18 -47.51
N ARG A 125 -11.32 56.35 -47.02
CA ARG A 125 -10.38 56.55 -45.90
C ARG A 125 -11.13 56.70 -44.58
N VAL A 126 -10.72 55.98 -43.54
CA VAL A 126 -10.84 56.47 -42.13
C VAL A 126 -9.58 56.06 -41.35
N SER A 127 -8.88 57.09 -40.84
CA SER A 127 -7.77 57.09 -39.88
C SER A 127 -8.09 56.30 -38.60
N GLY A 128 -7.15 55.76 -37.82
CA GLY A 128 -5.69 55.79 -37.80
C GLY A 128 -5.24 55.31 -36.41
N ASN A 129 -4.03 54.75 -36.28
CA ASN A 129 -3.08 55.13 -35.24
C ASN A 129 -1.71 54.45 -35.45
N SER A 130 -0.71 55.32 -35.55
CA SER A 130 0.74 55.17 -35.46
C SER A 130 1.33 53.93 -34.76
N GLY A 131 2.24 53.27 -35.49
CA GLY A 131 3.21 52.32 -34.95
C GLY A 131 3.87 51.48 -36.04
N GLU A 132 4.35 52.08 -37.13
CA GLU A 132 5.05 51.38 -38.23
C GLU A 132 6.44 50.89 -37.78
N GLY A 133 6.46 49.78 -37.06
CA GLY A 133 7.39 48.71 -37.41
C GLY A 133 6.57 47.70 -38.21
N ASN A 134 7.00 47.34 -39.42
CA ASN A 134 6.50 46.16 -40.13
C ASN A 134 6.93 44.88 -39.37
N GLY A 135 6.56 44.76 -38.10
CA GLY A 135 6.48 43.48 -37.43
C GLY A 135 5.27 42.81 -38.04
N GLU A 136 5.49 41.89 -38.99
CA GLU A 136 4.47 40.93 -39.38
C GLU A 136 3.87 40.37 -38.09
N VAL A 137 2.63 40.77 -37.78
CA VAL A 137 1.92 40.28 -36.60
C VAL A 137 1.82 38.78 -36.80
N GLU A 138 2.61 38.07 -36.01
CA GLU A 138 2.89 36.68 -36.24
C GLU A 138 1.58 35.88 -36.09
N PRO A 139 1.15 35.11 -37.11
CA PRO A 139 -0.16 34.48 -37.07
C PRO A 139 -0.21 33.44 -35.94
N PRO A 140 -1.38 33.27 -35.28
CA PRO A 140 -1.55 32.26 -34.24
C PRO A 140 -1.19 30.86 -34.78
N LEU A 141 -0.81 29.90 -33.92
CA LEU A 141 -0.37 28.56 -34.37
C LEU A 141 -1.29 27.92 -35.42
N LYS A 142 -2.61 28.08 -35.22
CA LYS A 142 -3.65 27.60 -36.15
C LYS A 142 -3.54 28.25 -37.55
N GLY A 143 -3.18 29.53 -37.60
CA GLY A 143 -2.89 30.24 -38.85
C GLY A 143 -1.61 29.74 -39.53
N THR A 144 -0.54 29.46 -38.78
CA THR A 144 0.67 28.85 -39.35
C THR A 144 0.45 27.45 -39.91
N LEU A 145 -0.44 26.66 -39.30
CA LEU A 145 -0.82 25.35 -39.84
C LEU A 145 -1.45 25.47 -41.24
N ALA A 146 -2.41 26.39 -41.39
CA ALA A 146 -3.03 26.66 -42.68
C ALA A 146 -2.01 27.17 -43.74
N ILE A 147 -0.99 27.90 -43.30
CA ILE A 147 0.08 28.37 -44.19
C ILE A 147 1.00 27.22 -44.63
N LEU A 148 1.31 26.28 -43.74
CA LEU A 148 2.08 25.08 -44.10
C LEU A 148 1.32 24.18 -45.09
N GLU A 149 0.00 24.31 -45.17
CA GLU A 149 -0.80 23.55 -46.11
C GLU A 149 -0.70 24.03 -47.56
N THR A 150 -0.44 25.32 -47.75
CA THR A 150 -0.53 25.99 -49.06
C THR A 150 0.82 26.22 -49.71
N ASN A 151 1.89 26.47 -48.94
CA ASN A 151 3.21 26.69 -49.48
C ASN A 151 4.28 26.06 -48.57
N ILE A 152 4.95 25.04 -49.12
CA ILE A 152 5.91 24.19 -48.42
C ILE A 152 7.30 24.81 -48.57
N SER A 153 7.75 25.53 -47.53
CA SER A 153 9.15 25.95 -47.42
C SER A 153 9.81 25.35 -46.18
N ALA A 154 11.08 24.96 -46.30
CA ALA A 154 11.85 24.43 -45.19
C ALA A 154 11.94 25.43 -44.04
N GLU A 155 12.09 26.72 -44.36
CA GLU A 155 12.09 27.82 -43.41
C GLU A 155 10.80 27.84 -42.58
N ARG A 156 9.62 27.77 -43.22
CA ARG A 156 8.34 27.80 -42.50
C ARG A 156 8.16 26.59 -41.58
N ILE A 157 8.58 25.40 -42.02
CA ILE A 157 8.52 24.19 -41.19
C ILE A 157 9.38 24.36 -39.94
N VAL A 158 10.60 24.89 -40.11
CA VAL A 158 11.54 25.12 -39.01
C VAL A 158 11.02 26.18 -38.05
N ARG A 159 10.58 27.34 -38.56
CA ARG A 159 9.99 28.41 -37.73
C ARG A 159 8.78 27.90 -36.96
N TYR A 160 7.92 27.10 -37.59
CA TYR A 160 6.79 26.46 -36.93
C TYR A 160 7.25 25.54 -35.78
N ALA A 161 8.31 24.75 -35.97
CA ALA A 161 8.87 23.91 -34.90
C ALA A 161 9.39 24.73 -33.71
N TYR A 162 10.06 25.86 -33.95
CA TYR A 162 10.47 26.78 -32.89
C TYR A 162 9.29 27.36 -32.13
N ARG A 163 8.22 27.76 -32.83
CA ARG A 163 6.98 28.24 -32.20
C ARG A 163 6.31 27.17 -31.35
N LEU A 164 6.21 25.93 -31.86
CA LEU A 164 5.66 24.81 -31.09
C LEU A 164 6.42 24.60 -29.77
N LEU A 165 7.76 24.61 -29.80
CA LEU A 165 8.55 24.51 -28.58
C LEU A 165 8.41 25.73 -27.67
N SER A 166 8.29 26.92 -28.23
CA SER A 166 8.09 28.15 -27.47
C SER A 166 6.78 28.10 -26.68
N GLU A 167 5.68 27.66 -27.30
CA GLU A 167 4.40 27.50 -26.62
C GLU A 167 4.43 26.37 -25.59
N GLN A 168 5.07 25.24 -25.91
CA GLN A 168 5.27 24.19 -24.92
C GLN A 168 6.12 24.65 -23.75
N ALA A 169 7.13 25.48 -23.98
CA ALA A 169 7.95 26.04 -22.92
C ALA A 169 7.10 26.88 -21.97
N GLU A 170 6.26 27.75 -22.52
CA GLU A 170 5.29 28.53 -21.73
C GLU A 170 4.32 27.65 -20.97
N ALA A 171 3.77 26.61 -21.59
CA ALA A 171 2.80 25.74 -20.95
C ALA A 171 3.40 24.77 -19.93
N LEU A 172 4.71 24.52 -19.97
CA LEU A 172 5.36 23.51 -19.13
C LEU A 172 6.41 24.08 -18.16
N HIS A 173 6.69 25.39 -18.15
CA HIS A 173 7.72 26.01 -17.30
C HIS A 173 7.49 25.84 -15.78
N TYR A 174 6.28 25.49 -15.35
CA TYR A 174 5.97 25.20 -13.95
C TYR A 174 6.23 23.73 -13.57
N LEU A 175 6.54 22.85 -14.52
CA LEU A 175 6.82 21.45 -14.22
C LEU A 175 8.15 21.31 -13.45
N PRO A 176 8.20 20.53 -12.36
CA PRO A 176 9.43 20.30 -11.61
C PRO A 176 10.57 19.69 -12.44
N ALA A 177 10.23 19.00 -13.53
CA ALA A 177 11.15 18.35 -14.45
C ALA A 177 11.43 19.16 -15.73
N PHE A 178 10.99 20.42 -15.81
CA PHE A 178 11.13 21.28 -17.00
C PHE A 178 12.56 21.28 -17.56
N ASP A 179 13.55 21.42 -16.67
CA ASP A 179 14.96 21.49 -17.04
C ASP A 179 15.42 20.25 -17.81
N TYR A 180 15.05 19.06 -17.35
CA TYR A 180 15.45 17.80 -17.99
C TYR A 180 14.58 17.42 -19.19
N CYS A 181 13.31 17.79 -19.17
CA CYS A 181 12.37 17.39 -20.21
C CYS A 181 12.42 18.27 -21.45
N LEU A 182 12.76 19.55 -21.32
CA LEU A 182 12.69 20.53 -22.42
C LEU A 182 13.97 21.35 -22.57
N ALA A 183 14.45 21.99 -21.50
CA ALA A 183 15.57 22.92 -21.60
C ALA A 183 16.89 22.22 -21.96
N GLU A 184 17.26 21.14 -21.26
CA GLU A 184 18.49 20.39 -21.50
C GLU A 184 18.51 19.75 -22.90
N PRO A 185 17.45 19.08 -23.39
CA PRO A 185 17.38 18.62 -24.78
C PRO A 185 17.58 19.72 -25.81
N PHE A 186 16.94 20.88 -25.63
CA PHE A 186 17.09 22.02 -26.54
C PHE A 186 18.50 22.61 -26.49
N LEU A 187 19.07 22.81 -25.29
CA LEU A 187 20.43 23.32 -25.10
C LEU A 187 21.49 22.37 -25.66
N ALA A 188 21.28 21.06 -25.53
CA ALA A 188 22.13 20.04 -26.14
C ALA A 188 22.08 20.12 -27.66
N LEU A 189 20.89 20.29 -28.25
CA LEU A 189 20.73 20.49 -29.69
C LEU A 189 21.37 21.81 -30.16
N HIS A 190 21.17 22.91 -29.44
CA HIS A 190 21.78 24.21 -29.71
C HIS A 190 23.32 24.10 -29.81
N LYS A 191 23.99 23.43 -28.86
CA LYS A 191 25.44 23.19 -28.93
C LYS A 191 25.87 22.44 -30.20
N ARG A 192 25.03 21.54 -30.71
CA ARG A 192 25.30 20.80 -31.97
C ARG A 192 25.09 21.66 -33.20
N LEU A 193 24.04 22.49 -33.19
CA LEU A 193 23.80 23.48 -34.23
C LEU A 193 24.97 24.49 -34.31
N GLU A 194 25.40 25.05 -33.17
CA GLU A 194 26.57 25.92 -33.08
C GLU A 194 27.85 25.22 -33.57
N GLY A 195 28.09 23.97 -33.15
CA GLY A 195 29.22 23.18 -33.62
C GLY A 195 29.23 22.95 -35.13
N ALA A 196 28.05 22.89 -35.77
CA ALA A 196 27.91 22.77 -37.21
C ALA A 196 28.10 24.10 -37.97
N THR A 197 28.12 25.25 -37.28
CA THR A 197 28.47 26.55 -37.92
C THR A 197 29.97 26.68 -38.19
N ALA A 198 30.80 26.06 -37.33
CA ALA A 198 32.24 26.17 -37.43
C ALA A 198 32.75 25.42 -38.67
N PRO A 199 33.61 26.02 -39.51
CA PRO A 199 34.27 25.28 -40.57
C PRO A 199 35.13 24.19 -39.94
N LEU A 200 34.84 22.93 -40.28
CA LEU A 200 35.67 21.80 -39.83
C LEU A 200 37.11 22.09 -40.25
N PRO A 201 38.09 22.01 -39.33
CA PRO A 201 39.48 22.20 -39.69
C PRO A 201 39.81 21.10 -40.70
N VAL A 202 40.07 21.51 -41.96
CA VAL A 202 40.49 20.61 -43.02
C VAL A 202 41.83 20.03 -42.58
N THR A 203 41.80 18.88 -41.92
CA THR A 203 43.00 18.13 -41.60
C THR A 203 43.63 17.81 -42.94
N LYS A 204 44.79 18.44 -43.21
CA LYS A 204 45.59 18.25 -44.44
C LYS A 204 46.16 16.83 -44.48
N GLY A 205 45.29 15.83 -44.54
CA GLY A 205 45.64 14.45 -44.83
C GLY A 205 45.51 14.26 -46.34
N LYS A 206 46.64 14.10 -47.03
CA LYS A 206 46.69 13.64 -48.42
C LYS A 206 45.83 12.38 -48.58
N ARG A 207 44.65 12.46 -49.17
CA ARG A 207 43.95 11.34 -49.82
C ARG A 207 42.95 11.88 -50.83
N SER A 208 43.24 11.58 -52.10
CA SER A 208 42.32 11.41 -53.22
C SER A 208 41.02 12.22 -53.20
N ARG A 209 41.05 13.38 -53.86
CA ARG A 209 39.85 14.12 -54.29
C ARG A 209 39.00 13.24 -55.22
N SER A 210 37.91 12.65 -54.73
CA SER A 210 36.74 12.37 -55.57
C SER A 210 35.87 13.63 -55.58
N ALA A 211 35.44 14.06 -56.75
CA ALA A 211 34.75 15.33 -56.99
C ALA A 211 33.31 15.42 -56.43
N ASP A 212 32.86 14.43 -55.67
CA ASP A 212 31.52 14.37 -55.05
C ASP A 212 31.55 14.59 -53.53
N ASP A 213 32.57 15.31 -53.01
CA ASP A 213 32.56 15.83 -51.64
C ASP A 213 31.46 16.91 -51.53
N LYS A 214 30.20 16.46 -51.42
CA LYS A 214 29.07 17.25 -50.95
C LYS A 214 29.45 17.76 -49.57
N PHE A 215 29.91 19.01 -49.54
CA PHE A 215 30.39 19.68 -48.35
C PHE A 215 29.40 19.47 -47.18
N PRO A 216 29.90 19.18 -45.97
CA PRO A 216 29.05 19.14 -44.79
C PRO A 216 28.37 20.49 -44.66
N ALA A 217 27.04 20.51 -44.79
CA ALA A 217 26.26 21.73 -44.75
C ALA A 217 26.55 22.46 -43.44
N HIS A 218 27.20 23.63 -43.56
CA HIS A 218 27.37 24.53 -42.43
C HIS A 218 25.99 25.06 -42.05
N TRP A 219 25.65 24.98 -40.76
CA TRP A 219 24.37 25.53 -40.31
C TRP A 219 24.40 27.05 -40.46
N LYS A 220 23.68 27.58 -41.45
CA LYS A 220 23.56 29.02 -41.75
C LYS A 220 22.09 29.40 -41.89
N PRO A 221 21.33 29.34 -40.79
CA PRO A 221 19.89 29.58 -40.86
C PRO A 221 19.59 30.99 -41.36
N SER A 222 18.44 31.15 -42.03
CA SER A 222 17.90 32.46 -42.41
C SER A 222 17.82 33.39 -41.21
N ALA A 223 17.80 34.70 -41.47
CA ALA A 223 17.68 35.71 -40.42
C ALA A 223 16.46 35.46 -39.50
N ALA A 224 15.33 35.05 -40.08
CA ALA A 224 14.11 34.78 -39.32
C ALA A 224 14.23 33.52 -38.44
N VAL A 225 14.79 32.43 -38.97
CA VAL A 225 15.03 31.20 -38.19
C VAL A 225 16.01 31.44 -37.06
N ARG A 226 17.03 32.27 -37.29
CA ARG A 226 18.00 32.65 -36.27
C ARG A 226 17.35 33.46 -35.14
N ALA A 227 16.50 34.44 -35.49
CA ALA A 227 15.76 35.22 -34.50
C ALA A 227 14.85 34.32 -33.64
N ASP A 228 14.11 33.39 -34.26
CA ASP A 228 13.26 32.43 -33.54
C ASP A 228 14.08 31.51 -32.62
N HIS A 229 15.27 31.09 -33.07
CA HIS A 229 16.20 30.27 -32.28
C HIS A 229 16.73 31.02 -31.05
N GLU A 230 17.21 32.25 -31.24
CA GLU A 230 17.75 33.09 -30.16
C GLU A 230 16.68 33.43 -29.12
N ALA A 231 15.47 33.80 -29.57
CA ALA A 231 14.34 34.06 -28.70
C ALA A 231 13.97 32.84 -27.85
N LEU A 232 13.91 31.64 -28.44
CA LEU A 232 13.66 30.41 -27.70
C LEU A 232 14.79 30.08 -26.73
N LEU A 233 16.05 30.31 -27.11
CA LEU A 233 17.22 30.06 -26.27
C LEU A 233 17.22 30.92 -25.01
N GLU A 234 16.93 32.22 -25.14
CA GLU A 234 16.80 33.12 -23.99
C GLU A 234 15.68 32.67 -23.06
N LYS A 235 14.52 32.33 -23.62
CA LYS A 235 13.36 31.83 -22.88
C LYS A 235 13.65 30.53 -22.13
N MET A 236 14.32 29.57 -22.76
CA MET A 236 14.73 28.31 -22.12
C MET A 236 15.69 28.53 -20.97
N LYS A 237 16.66 29.45 -21.11
CA LYS A 237 17.60 29.81 -20.04
C LYS A 237 16.88 30.44 -18.85
N LEU A 238 15.96 31.38 -19.11
CA LEU A 238 15.13 32.02 -18.08
C LEU A 238 14.29 30.98 -17.33
N PHE A 239 13.52 30.17 -18.05
CA PHE A 239 12.64 29.17 -17.43
C PHE A 239 13.42 28.06 -16.72
N SER A 240 14.59 27.65 -17.23
CA SER A 240 15.47 26.70 -16.54
C SER A 240 15.98 27.28 -15.21
N HIS A 241 16.39 28.55 -15.19
CA HIS A 241 16.79 29.24 -13.98
C HIS A 241 15.65 29.28 -12.95
N ASP A 242 14.45 29.66 -13.39
CA ASP A 242 13.25 29.73 -12.53
C ASP A 242 12.79 28.35 -12.05
N ALA A 243 12.92 27.31 -12.87
CA ALA A 243 12.61 25.94 -12.47
C ALA A 243 13.59 25.44 -11.41
N ARG A 244 14.88 25.75 -11.56
CA ARG A 244 15.93 25.38 -10.59
C ARG A 244 15.76 26.11 -9.26
N SER A 245 15.40 27.39 -9.27
CA SER A 245 15.19 28.18 -8.04
C SER A 245 14.00 27.68 -7.21
N ARG A 246 12.96 27.16 -7.88
CA ARG A 246 11.75 26.61 -7.24
C ARG A 246 11.84 25.12 -6.88
N ARG A 247 12.91 24.43 -7.32
CA ARG A 247 13.02 22.98 -7.18
C ARG A 247 13.17 22.57 -5.72
N THR A 248 12.25 21.76 -5.23
CA THR A 248 12.31 21.13 -3.92
C THR A 248 12.51 19.61 -4.04
N PRO A 249 13.14 18.95 -3.06
CA PRO A 249 13.27 17.49 -3.05
C PRO A 249 11.89 16.79 -3.05
N LEU A 250 11.80 15.64 -3.73
CA LEU A 250 10.56 14.85 -3.81
C LEU A 250 10.13 14.31 -2.44
N MET A 251 9.00 14.76 -1.93
CA MET A 251 8.38 14.25 -0.69
C MET A 251 7.22 13.29 -0.97
N MET A 252 7.47 12.23 -1.76
CA MET A 252 6.42 11.28 -2.21
C MET A 252 5.81 10.41 -1.09
N ARG A 253 6.48 10.31 0.07
CA ARG A 253 6.11 9.39 1.17
C ARG A 253 5.60 10.11 2.41
N SER A 254 4.96 11.28 2.25
CA SER A 254 4.24 11.92 3.35
C SER A 254 2.85 11.28 3.50
N PHE A 255 2.77 10.14 4.18
CA PHE A 255 1.48 9.54 4.53
C PHE A 255 0.91 10.26 5.75
N ARG A 256 -0.38 10.62 5.67
CA ARG A 256 -1.10 11.02 6.88
C ARG A 256 -1.19 9.79 7.78
N PRO A 257 -0.78 9.87 9.06
CA PRO A 257 -0.91 8.74 9.97
C PRO A 257 -2.38 8.33 10.05
N ARG A 258 -2.65 7.02 10.04
CA ARG A 258 -4.03 6.52 10.16
C ARG A 258 -4.56 6.87 11.55
N PRO A 259 -5.80 7.35 11.68
CA PRO A 259 -6.39 7.59 12.99
C PRO A 259 -6.50 6.28 13.79
N ILE A 260 -6.46 6.40 15.11
CA ILE A 260 -6.72 5.27 16.02
C ILE A 260 -8.12 4.74 15.72
N ARG A 261 -8.27 3.41 15.64
CA ARG A 261 -9.58 2.79 15.45
C ARG A 261 -10.48 3.16 16.63
N GLN A 262 -11.56 3.86 16.32
CA GLN A 262 -12.63 4.10 17.28
C GLN A 262 -13.46 2.82 17.37
N PHE A 263 -13.73 2.39 18.59
CA PHE A 263 -14.64 1.29 18.87
C PHE A 263 -15.92 1.90 19.42
N ASP A 264 -17.06 1.35 18.99
CA ASP A 264 -18.33 1.73 19.59
C ASP A 264 -18.30 1.31 21.07
N PRO A 265 -18.57 2.23 22.00
CA PRO A 265 -18.62 1.88 23.40
C PRO A 265 -19.72 0.84 23.58
N LEU A 266 -19.39 -0.28 24.24
CA LEU A 266 -20.38 -1.28 24.64
C LEU A 266 -21.20 -0.71 25.80
N LEU A 267 -22.07 0.24 25.48
CA LEU A 267 -23.07 0.73 26.42
C LEU A 267 -24.10 -0.39 26.54
N GLN A 268 -24.18 -1.02 27.71
CA GLN A 268 -25.42 -1.66 28.12
C GLN A 268 -26.42 -0.54 28.27
N ALA A 269 -27.09 -0.17 27.17
CA ALA A 269 -28.28 0.65 27.23
C ALA A 269 -29.22 -0.11 28.18
N HIS A 270 -29.32 0.37 29.42
CA HIS A 270 -30.24 -0.17 30.40
C HIS A 270 -31.60 -0.23 29.70
N GLU A 271 -32.15 -1.43 29.55
CA GLU A 271 -33.41 -1.74 28.88
C GLU A 271 -34.62 -1.19 29.68
N ASP A 272 -34.48 -0.01 30.30
CA ASP A 272 -35.58 0.71 30.95
C ASP A 272 -36.52 1.35 29.90
N ALA A 273 -36.19 1.24 28.60
CA ALA A 273 -37.00 1.69 27.48
C ALA A 273 -37.46 0.52 26.57
N GLY A 274 -38.19 -0.44 27.14
CA GLY A 274 -39.26 -1.17 26.43
C GLY A 274 -38.90 -2.08 25.23
N GLY A 275 -37.62 -2.38 24.96
CA GLY A 275 -37.20 -3.25 23.86
C GLY A 275 -37.03 -4.71 24.28
N LYS A 276 -38.02 -5.56 24.01
CA LYS A 276 -38.14 -6.96 24.48
C LYS A 276 -37.28 -8.01 23.75
N GLU A 277 -36.28 -7.67 22.96
CA GLU A 277 -35.68 -8.66 22.03
C GLU A 277 -34.28 -9.19 22.38
N GLY A 278 -33.57 -8.63 23.37
CA GLY A 278 -32.22 -9.09 23.75
C GLY A 278 -32.10 -9.88 25.06
N MET A 279 -33.08 -9.76 25.95
CA MET A 279 -32.96 -10.14 27.36
C MET A 279 -33.05 -11.65 27.67
N SER A 280 -33.33 -12.50 26.67
CA SER A 280 -33.82 -13.86 26.94
C SER A 280 -32.75 -14.84 27.42
N THR A 281 -31.50 -14.79 26.94
CA THR A 281 -30.53 -15.85 27.29
C THR A 281 -29.75 -15.57 28.58
N SER A 282 -29.49 -14.29 28.89
CA SER A 282 -28.76 -13.91 30.11
C SER A 282 -29.66 -13.96 31.34
N ALA A 283 -30.91 -13.47 31.22
CA ALA A 283 -31.90 -13.55 32.29
C ALA A 283 -32.19 -15.00 32.68
N LEU A 284 -32.48 -15.87 31.70
CA LEU A 284 -32.69 -17.30 31.96
C LEU A 284 -31.46 -17.97 32.60
N LYS A 285 -30.23 -17.62 32.18
CA LYS A 285 -29.02 -18.13 32.82
C LYS A 285 -28.88 -17.64 34.27
N SER A 286 -29.31 -16.41 34.57
CA SER A 286 -29.30 -15.87 35.92
C SER A 286 -30.35 -16.54 36.83
N GLU A 287 -31.55 -16.76 36.33
CA GLU A 287 -32.63 -17.49 37.03
C GLU A 287 -32.23 -18.93 37.31
N VAL A 288 -31.66 -19.63 36.33
CA VAL A 288 -31.14 -20.99 36.52
C VAL A 288 -30.04 -21.03 37.58
N ARG A 289 -29.21 -19.99 37.69
CA ARG A 289 -28.20 -19.90 38.76
C ARG A 289 -28.83 -19.71 40.14
N LEU A 290 -29.90 -18.91 40.23
CA LEU A 290 -30.66 -18.70 41.47
C LEU A 290 -31.36 -19.99 41.91
N MET A 291 -32.10 -20.66 41.03
CA MET A 291 -32.74 -21.95 41.31
C MET A 291 -31.72 -23.01 41.75
N LYS A 292 -30.55 -23.07 41.10
CA LYS A 292 -29.47 -23.98 41.50
C LYS A 292 -28.86 -23.64 42.86
N ARG A 293 -28.93 -22.40 43.31
CA ARG A 293 -28.49 -21.99 44.65
C ARG A 293 -29.52 -22.44 45.69
N GLU A 294 -30.80 -22.18 45.47
CA GLU A 294 -31.91 -22.58 46.34
C GLU A 294 -31.93 -24.10 46.56
N ILE A 295 -31.90 -24.89 45.48
CA ILE A 295 -31.87 -26.37 45.57
C ILE A 295 -30.68 -26.86 46.40
N ARG A 296 -29.51 -26.20 46.29
CA ARG A 296 -28.33 -26.57 47.08
C ARG A 296 -28.51 -26.23 48.56
N GLU A 297 -29.18 -25.14 48.89
CA GLU A 297 -29.46 -24.75 50.26
C GLU A 297 -30.50 -25.67 50.90
N ASP A 298 -31.57 -26.01 50.18
CA ASP A 298 -32.59 -26.94 50.65
C ASP A 298 -32.03 -28.34 50.86
N ARG A 299 -31.22 -28.84 49.92
CA ARG A 299 -30.53 -30.13 50.09
C ARG A 299 -29.65 -30.13 51.34
N LYS A 300 -28.94 -29.03 51.62
CA LYS A 300 -28.13 -28.92 52.85
C LYS A 300 -29.00 -28.94 54.10
N ARG A 301 -30.16 -28.27 54.10
CA ARG A 301 -31.11 -28.26 55.22
C ARG A 301 -31.66 -29.66 55.49
N VAL A 302 -32.12 -30.36 54.45
CA VAL A 302 -32.67 -31.72 54.55
C VAL A 302 -31.61 -32.71 55.07
N VAL A 303 -30.39 -32.69 54.53
CA VAL A 303 -29.33 -33.58 54.99
C VAL A 303 -28.98 -33.35 56.47
N ARG A 304 -28.91 -32.10 56.91
CA ARG A 304 -28.67 -31.78 58.33
C ARG A 304 -29.80 -32.30 59.24
N HIS A 305 -31.05 -32.20 58.79
CA HIS A 305 -32.20 -32.71 59.53
C HIS A 305 -32.14 -34.23 59.67
N LEU A 306 -31.94 -34.95 58.56
CA LEU A 306 -31.84 -36.41 58.56
C LEU A 306 -30.67 -36.91 59.41
N GLN A 307 -29.52 -36.21 59.39
CA GLN A 307 -28.39 -36.54 60.26
C GLN A 307 -28.70 -36.30 61.73
N ALA A 308 -29.43 -35.23 62.06
CA ALA A 308 -29.87 -34.96 63.42
C ALA A 308 -30.83 -36.05 63.92
N GLU A 309 -31.82 -36.43 63.10
CA GLU A 309 -32.75 -37.52 63.40
C GLU A 309 -32.04 -38.86 63.59
N ALA A 310 -31.15 -39.24 62.67
CA ALA A 310 -30.37 -40.47 62.77
C ALA A 310 -29.51 -40.53 64.05
N ASN A 311 -28.95 -39.39 64.48
CA ASN A 311 -28.21 -39.29 65.74
C ASN A 311 -29.11 -39.41 66.97
N VAL A 312 -30.33 -38.85 66.92
CA VAL A 312 -31.32 -39.01 67.99
C VAL A 312 -31.76 -40.46 68.09
N GLU A 313 -32.09 -41.12 66.98
CA GLU A 313 -32.44 -42.54 66.94
C GLU A 313 -31.30 -43.41 67.47
N ARG A 314 -30.05 -43.14 67.05
CA ARG A 314 -28.89 -43.87 67.54
C ARG A 314 -28.77 -43.77 69.06
N ARG A 315 -28.88 -42.56 69.63
CA ARG A 315 -28.84 -42.36 71.08
C ARG A 315 -29.99 -43.06 71.81
N GLN A 316 -31.18 -43.09 71.21
CA GLN A 316 -32.32 -43.83 71.76
C GLN A 316 -32.04 -45.34 71.76
N ARG A 317 -31.53 -45.90 70.64
CA ARG A 317 -31.14 -47.32 70.56
C ARG A 317 -30.05 -47.68 71.56
N GLU A 318 -29.03 -46.83 71.71
CA GLU A 318 -27.96 -47.03 72.70
C GLU A 318 -28.50 -47.00 74.14
N ARG A 319 -29.42 -46.07 74.48
CA ARG A 319 -30.07 -46.05 75.79
C ARG A 319 -30.90 -47.30 76.07
N VAL A 320 -31.73 -47.71 75.11
CA VAL A 320 -32.53 -48.93 75.22
C VAL A 320 -31.64 -50.17 75.36
N ALA A 321 -30.54 -50.25 74.60
CA ALA A 321 -29.57 -51.35 74.71
C ALA A 321 -28.90 -51.38 76.10
N MET A 322 -28.46 -50.23 76.62
CA MET A 322 -27.90 -50.14 77.98
C MET A 322 -28.91 -50.53 79.06
N GLU A 323 -30.18 -50.14 78.93
CA GLU A 323 -31.23 -50.53 79.87
C GLU A 323 -31.46 -52.05 79.85
N VAL A 324 -31.47 -52.67 78.67
CA VAL A 324 -31.58 -54.12 78.52
C VAL A 324 -30.38 -54.85 79.12
N GLU A 325 -29.15 -54.37 78.87
CA GLU A 325 -27.93 -54.93 79.47
C GLU A 325 -27.93 -54.78 81.00
N ALA A 326 -28.30 -53.61 81.52
CA ALA A 326 -28.40 -53.39 82.97
C ALA A 326 -29.45 -54.32 83.62
N GLN A 327 -30.58 -54.57 82.96
CA GLN A 327 -31.57 -55.55 83.43
C GLN A 327 -31.03 -56.98 83.40
N ARG A 328 -30.29 -57.36 82.35
CA ARG A 328 -29.62 -58.68 82.27
C ARG A 328 -28.61 -58.85 83.38
N GLU A 329 -27.78 -57.85 83.65
CA GLU A 329 -26.81 -57.89 84.75
C GLU A 329 -27.48 -58.02 86.11
N ARG A 330 -28.56 -57.26 86.37
CA ARG A 330 -29.33 -57.38 87.63
C ARG A 330 -29.88 -58.79 87.81
N LYS A 331 -30.53 -59.34 86.78
CA LYS A 331 -31.04 -60.72 86.80
C LYS A 331 -29.92 -61.74 87.02
N TYR A 332 -28.76 -61.55 86.37
CA TYR A 332 -27.60 -62.41 86.57
C TYR A 332 -27.05 -62.33 88.00
N ARG A 333 -26.94 -61.13 88.59
CA ARG A 333 -26.50 -60.94 89.98
C ARG A 333 -27.49 -61.54 90.98
N GLU A 334 -28.80 -61.38 90.75
CA GLU A 334 -29.85 -62.02 91.55
C GLU A 334 -29.74 -63.55 91.49
N LEU A 335 -29.59 -64.12 90.29
CA LEU A 335 -29.39 -65.55 90.10
C LEU A 335 -28.12 -66.04 90.82
N MET A 336 -26.98 -65.39 90.62
CA MET A 336 -25.73 -65.75 91.31
C MET A 336 -25.83 -65.64 92.83
N GLY A 337 -26.49 -64.60 93.34
CA GLY A 337 -26.76 -64.43 94.77
C GLY A 337 -27.62 -65.56 95.33
N SER A 338 -28.68 -65.97 94.62
CA SER A 338 -29.50 -67.13 95.01
C SER A 338 -28.72 -68.44 94.98
N LEU A 339 -27.84 -68.63 93.99
CA LEU A 339 -26.97 -69.80 93.86
C LEU A 339 -25.96 -69.87 95.02
N GLN A 340 -25.37 -68.74 95.41
CA GLN A 340 -24.47 -68.66 96.56
C GLN A 340 -25.21 -68.93 97.88
N ALA A 341 -26.45 -68.46 98.03
CA ALA A 341 -27.29 -68.78 99.19
C ALA A 341 -27.60 -70.28 99.27
N GLN A 342 -27.91 -70.93 98.14
CA GLN A 342 -28.07 -72.39 98.08
C GLN A 342 -26.77 -73.11 98.47
N GLN A 343 -25.61 -72.64 98.01
CA GLN A 343 -24.32 -73.23 98.41
C GLN A 343 -24.05 -73.06 99.91
N HIS A 344 -24.45 -71.94 100.52
CA HIS A 344 -24.35 -71.76 101.98
C HIS A 344 -25.27 -72.75 102.71
N ILE A 345 -26.52 -72.92 102.27
CA ILE A 345 -27.43 -73.93 102.81
C ILE A 345 -26.80 -75.32 102.71
N MET A 346 -26.25 -75.68 101.55
CA MET A 346 -25.57 -76.95 101.34
C MET A 346 -24.40 -77.14 102.32
N LYS A 347 -23.53 -76.13 102.48
CA LYS A 347 -22.44 -76.16 103.48
C LYS A 347 -22.95 -76.30 104.91
N THR A 348 -24.07 -75.67 105.26
CA THR A 348 -24.67 -75.84 106.61
C THR A 348 -25.23 -77.24 106.81
N VAL A 349 -25.86 -77.83 105.79
CA VAL A 349 -26.35 -79.22 105.83
C VAL A 349 -25.17 -80.19 105.94
N ASP A 350 -24.12 -80.01 105.14
CA ASP A 350 -22.89 -80.82 105.20
C ASP A 350 -22.21 -80.69 106.58
N GLY A 351 -22.15 -79.47 107.13
CA GLY A 351 -21.63 -79.21 108.48
C GLY A 351 -22.45 -79.88 109.58
N LEU A 352 -23.78 -79.92 109.45
CA LEU A 352 -24.67 -80.65 110.36
C LEU A 352 -24.51 -82.17 110.22
N GLN A 353 -24.36 -82.69 109.00
CA GLN A 353 -24.07 -84.11 108.77
C GLN A 353 -22.70 -84.51 109.33
N ALA A 354 -21.67 -83.66 109.18
CA ALA A 354 -20.35 -83.88 109.77
C ALA A 354 -20.42 -83.89 111.31
N LYS A 355 -21.16 -82.95 111.92
CA LYS A 355 -21.40 -82.94 113.37
C LYS A 355 -22.15 -84.18 113.85
N ALA A 356 -23.15 -84.65 113.10
CA ALA A 356 -23.88 -85.89 113.40
C ALA A 356 -22.99 -87.14 113.29
N ARG A 357 -22.07 -87.20 112.32
CA ARG A 357 -21.10 -88.31 112.18
C ARG A 357 -19.99 -88.28 113.23
N SER A 358 -19.68 -87.11 113.81
CA SER A 358 -18.57 -86.92 114.76
C SER A 358 -18.89 -87.22 116.23
N LYS A 359 -20.15 -87.51 116.61
CA LYS A 359 -20.48 -88.02 117.97
C LYS A 359 -20.19 -89.52 118.06
N LYS A 360 -18.92 -89.91 117.90
CA LYS A 360 -18.40 -91.24 118.21
C LYS A 360 -17.24 -91.08 119.20
N ARG A 361 -17.47 -91.62 120.41
CA ARG A 361 -16.55 -91.90 121.53
C ARG A 361 -15.12 -91.36 121.37
N LYS A 362 -14.74 -90.38 122.20
CA LYS A 362 -13.34 -90.15 122.57
C LYS A 362 -13.11 -90.64 124.01
N SER A 363 -12.62 -91.87 124.07
CA SER A 363 -11.86 -92.43 125.18
C SER A 363 -10.46 -91.79 125.24
N ILE A 364 -9.92 -91.90 126.45
CA ILE A 364 -8.67 -91.37 127.01
C ILE A 364 -7.39 -91.87 126.31
N SER A 365 -6.32 -91.05 126.44
CA SER A 365 -4.91 -91.22 126.03
C SER A 365 -4.62 -90.92 124.56
N GLY A 366 -3.54 -90.25 124.15
CA GLY A 366 -2.31 -89.80 124.80
C GLY A 366 -1.25 -89.64 123.69
N LEU A 367 -0.28 -88.74 123.90
CA LEU A 367 0.95 -88.48 123.13
C LEU A 367 0.94 -87.53 121.90
N PRO A 368 1.98 -86.66 121.77
CA PRO A 368 2.17 -85.71 120.67
C PRO A 368 3.15 -86.24 119.60
N GLY A 369 2.89 -85.91 118.34
CA GLY A 369 3.80 -86.01 117.19
C GLY A 369 3.27 -85.05 116.12
N LYS A 370 3.98 -83.98 115.72
CA LYS A 370 5.27 -83.90 115.04
C LYS A 370 5.11 -84.13 113.53
N GLU A 371 5.27 -83.00 112.83
CA GLU A 371 5.88 -82.82 111.50
C GLU A 371 5.14 -83.20 110.21
N ASP A 372 5.55 -82.41 109.20
CA ASP A 372 5.48 -82.59 107.76
C ASP A 372 4.12 -82.34 107.12
N GLY A 373 4.01 -81.55 106.08
CA GLY A 373 4.96 -81.06 105.09
C GLY A 373 4.09 -80.58 103.93
N ASP A 374 4.57 -79.65 103.10
CA ASP A 374 4.88 -79.97 101.69
C ASP A 374 3.60 -79.98 100.83
N PHE A 375 3.38 -79.21 99.76
CA PHE A 375 4.17 -78.71 98.65
C PHE A 375 3.42 -77.43 98.19
N GLY A 376 4.07 -76.38 97.67
CA GLY A 376 4.42 -76.32 96.24
C GLY A 376 3.15 -76.26 95.38
N GLY A 377 2.84 -75.22 94.63
CA GLY A 377 3.65 -74.46 93.68
C GLY A 377 2.63 -73.79 92.74
N ALA A 378 2.87 -72.57 92.28
CA ALA A 378 3.73 -72.27 91.14
C ALA A 378 3.01 -72.43 89.79
N ALA A 379 3.39 -71.52 88.89
CA ALA A 379 3.03 -71.40 87.49
C ALA A 379 1.59 -70.90 87.23
N GLY A 380 1.34 -69.98 86.32
CA GLY A 380 2.14 -69.37 85.25
C GLY A 380 1.16 -68.42 84.54
N GLU A 381 1.57 -67.22 84.14
CA GLU A 381 2.39 -66.93 82.95
C GLU A 381 1.53 -66.82 81.68
N ALA A 382 1.93 -65.87 80.83
CA ALA A 382 1.54 -65.66 79.43
C ALA A 382 0.13 -65.04 79.21
N THR A 383 -0.05 -63.93 78.48
CA THR A 383 0.74 -63.22 77.46
C THR A 383 0.35 -61.75 77.43
#